data_AF-A0AAD6BIL1-F1
#
_entry.id   AF-A0AAD6BIL1-F1
#
_cell.length_a   1.000
_cell.length_b   1.000
_cell.length_c   1.000
_cell.angle_alpha   90.00
_cell.angle_beta   90.00
_cell.angle_gamma   90.00
#
_symmetry.space_group_name_H-M   'P 1'
#
loop_
_entity.id
_entity.type
_entity.pdbx_description
1 polymer ?
#
loop_
_entity_poly.entity_id
_entity_poly.type
_entity_poly.pdbx_seq_one_letter_code
_entity_poly.pdbx_strand_id
1 'polypeptide(L)'
;MFPDSEIAKKFACGKDKTGYIVRFGLAPYFKEQLVNSINPGPFVLMFDESLNQATKKKQMDVHIRYWDDGCVRARYLESQFLGHGRAEDLLHHIKECGAQLKMKQLMSVSMDGPNVNFKLVNLLQKEHAELYGGAQLVLIGSCGLHTLHNAVKAGFTMWQLERLLRAMHYLFHNVPARREDFTSLTGSSCFPLPFCGHRWVENVRVAERAVEIWPILQKYVDGVKNKKIPNPATASYDTIAAAQGDPLIIAKLQFFFAISRTFSPFLLKFQTDEPVMPFLAKDLAELLKSLLRRFVKREFLEDITPLKLTKVDAADEKNWVSPMNADIGLGAESVIKALQSKPGSRVGELSVLTFRKECMKGLAAMVKKVQEKSPLKVPVVRHIACLDPTNMSRDPEWCIGKMKSVVQRFLEDKQLAGGVSAADVIVQQFERFLSVEGRGEGFLSFQPFEQRLDVFLHEALSTYPELRRFCQSLLLLSHGQATVERGFSVNKEVETVNLLEESLEAQRLICDQKKRQGATQSLKRRAVEDELEQLKKKRKILKEVCGVLQKDADQLAEQAEGKAGSLMAQLLTKSNTLRRRHKEKRIELEQTEKE
;
A
#
# COMPACT_ATOMS: atom_id res chain seq x y z
N MET A 1 33.61 7.34 -10.95
CA MET A 1 32.89 6.67 -9.83
C MET A 1 32.98 7.47 -8.52
N PHE A 2 34.10 8.13 -8.21
CA PHE A 2 34.26 8.93 -6.98
C PHE A 2 34.73 10.36 -7.31
N PRO A 3 33.82 11.36 -7.37
CA PRO A 3 34.20 12.72 -7.77
C PRO A 3 34.98 13.48 -6.69
N ASP A 4 34.87 13.02 -5.45
CA ASP A 4 35.31 13.66 -4.20
C ASP A 4 36.65 13.12 -3.64
N SER A 5 37.23 12.08 -4.24
CA SER A 5 38.46 11.46 -3.74
C SER A 5 39.48 11.20 -4.85
N GLU A 6 40.60 11.91 -4.81
CA GLU A 6 41.73 11.73 -5.74
C GLU A 6 42.35 10.33 -5.67
N ILE A 7 42.28 9.69 -4.51
CA ILE A 7 42.75 8.32 -4.32
C ILE A 7 41.77 7.34 -4.99
N ALA A 8 40.47 7.50 -4.74
CA ALA A 8 39.46 6.61 -5.28
C ALA A 8 39.25 6.82 -6.80
N LYS A 9 39.57 8.01 -7.35
CA LYS A 9 39.62 8.25 -8.80
C LYS A 9 40.59 7.32 -9.53
N LYS A 10 41.66 6.87 -8.86
CA LYS A 10 42.65 5.92 -9.41
C LYS A 10 42.24 4.46 -9.26
N PHE A 11 41.10 4.17 -8.63
CA PHE A 11 40.64 2.80 -8.44
C PHE A 11 40.21 2.18 -9.78
N ALA A 12 40.92 1.14 -10.19
CA ALA A 12 40.56 0.30 -11.33
C ALA A 12 40.45 -1.16 -10.86
N CYS A 13 39.37 -1.84 -11.25
CA CYS A 13 39.14 -3.23 -10.90
C CYS A 13 38.54 -3.97 -12.09
N GLY A 14 39.17 -5.07 -12.49
CA GLY A 14 38.67 -5.93 -13.56
C GLY A 14 37.34 -6.59 -13.17
N LYS A 15 36.60 -7.09 -14.18
CA LYS A 15 35.28 -7.71 -13.99
C LYS A 15 35.30 -8.85 -12.97
N ASP A 16 36.24 -9.79 -13.09
CA ASP A 16 36.29 -10.99 -12.25
C ASP A 16 36.65 -10.65 -10.80
N LYS A 17 37.65 -9.77 -10.62
CA LYS A 17 38.03 -9.28 -9.29
C LYS A 17 36.87 -8.51 -8.63
N THR A 18 36.10 -7.75 -9.41
CA THR A 18 34.90 -7.06 -8.93
C THR A 18 33.84 -8.07 -8.50
N GLY A 19 33.56 -9.08 -9.31
CA GLY A 19 32.64 -10.17 -8.97
C GLY A 19 33.05 -10.91 -7.68
N TYR A 20 34.35 -11.17 -7.52
CA TYR A 20 34.89 -11.78 -6.31
C TYR A 20 34.70 -10.90 -5.07
N ILE A 21 35.02 -9.59 -5.17
CA ILE A 21 34.83 -8.63 -4.07
C ILE A 21 33.35 -8.51 -3.69
N VAL A 22 32.45 -8.47 -4.69
CA VAL A 22 31.00 -8.44 -4.48
C VAL A 22 30.54 -9.68 -3.70
N ARG A 23 30.91 -10.86 -4.18
CA ARG A 23 30.42 -12.14 -3.66
C ARG A 23 31.01 -12.52 -2.31
N PHE A 24 32.32 -12.36 -2.14
CA PHE A 24 33.03 -12.88 -0.96
C PHE A 24 33.43 -11.79 0.05
N GLY A 25 33.30 -10.50 -0.32
CA GLY A 25 33.62 -9.38 0.56
C GLY A 25 32.38 -8.59 0.95
N LEU A 26 31.82 -7.84 0.00
CA LEU A 26 30.76 -6.86 0.27
C LEU A 26 29.43 -7.51 0.69
N ALA A 27 28.98 -8.55 -0.01
CA ALA A 27 27.71 -9.19 0.30
C ALA A 27 27.69 -9.82 1.71
N PRO A 28 28.68 -10.65 2.12
CA PRO A 28 28.76 -11.16 3.48
C PRO A 28 28.80 -10.05 4.53
N TYR A 29 29.59 -9.00 4.31
CA TYR A 29 29.67 -7.85 5.21
C TYR A 29 28.31 -7.14 5.38
N PHE A 30 27.61 -6.86 4.29
CA PHE A 30 26.29 -6.21 4.37
C PHE A 30 25.24 -7.10 5.01
N LYS A 31 25.30 -8.42 4.78
CA LYS A 31 24.41 -9.39 5.42
C LYS A 31 24.64 -9.42 6.93
N GLU A 32 25.89 -9.48 7.37
CA GLU A 32 26.25 -9.44 8.78
C GLU A 32 25.77 -8.13 9.45
N GLN A 33 25.99 -6.97 8.81
CA GLN A 33 25.48 -5.70 9.30
C GLN A 33 23.95 -5.69 9.44
N LEU A 34 23.25 -6.25 8.46
CA LEU A 34 21.80 -6.36 8.49
C LEU A 34 21.34 -7.25 9.66
N VAL A 35 21.91 -8.44 9.81
CA VAL A 35 21.63 -9.37 10.92
C VAL A 35 21.87 -8.71 12.28
N ASN A 36 22.99 -8.00 12.43
CA ASN A 36 23.32 -7.26 13.66
C ASN A 36 22.33 -6.14 13.97
N SER A 37 21.71 -5.54 12.96
CA SER A 37 20.65 -4.53 13.15
C SER A 37 19.28 -5.14 13.47
N ILE A 38 19.02 -6.39 13.07
CA ILE A 38 17.74 -7.08 13.30
C ILE A 38 17.70 -7.72 14.70
N ASN A 39 18.74 -8.44 15.07
CA ASN A 39 18.82 -9.27 16.28
C ASN A 39 18.55 -8.56 17.63
N PRO A 40 18.75 -7.24 17.80
CA PRO A 40 18.43 -6.54 19.04
C PRO A 40 16.94 -6.49 19.39
N GLY A 41 16.04 -6.66 18.42
CA GLY A 41 14.60 -6.41 18.64
C GLY A 41 13.68 -7.33 17.83
N PRO A 42 12.36 -7.13 17.97
CA PRO A 42 11.37 -7.91 17.26
C PRO A 42 11.45 -7.66 15.74
N PHE A 43 11.12 -8.69 14.97
CA PHE A 43 11.06 -8.59 13.52
C PHE A 43 9.93 -9.43 12.92
N VAL A 44 9.58 -9.10 11.68
CA VAL A 44 8.60 -9.81 10.86
C VAL A 44 9.31 -10.38 9.65
N LEU A 45 9.17 -11.68 9.43
CA LEU A 45 9.69 -12.35 8.24
C LEU A 45 8.67 -12.21 7.10
N MET A 46 9.14 -11.89 5.91
CA MET A 46 8.32 -11.78 4.71
C MET A 46 8.92 -12.67 3.65
N PHE A 47 8.11 -13.50 3.00
CA PHE A 47 8.58 -14.33 1.91
C PHE A 47 7.54 -14.46 0.81
N ASP A 48 8.03 -14.66 -0.41
CA ASP A 48 7.23 -14.96 -1.58
C ASP A 48 8.10 -15.76 -2.56
N GLU A 49 7.47 -16.40 -3.54
CA GLU A 49 8.14 -17.30 -4.48
C GLU A 49 7.85 -16.91 -5.93
N SER A 50 8.87 -16.97 -6.78
CA SER A 50 8.71 -16.72 -8.21
C SER A 50 9.57 -17.67 -9.04
N LEU A 51 9.19 -17.92 -10.29
CA LEU A 51 10.03 -18.65 -11.23
C LEU A 51 11.16 -17.74 -11.70
N ASN A 52 12.40 -18.11 -11.40
CA ASN A 52 13.58 -17.47 -11.96
C ASN A 52 13.81 -17.98 -13.39
N GLN A 53 13.89 -17.07 -14.36
CA GLN A 53 13.85 -17.43 -15.78
C GLN A 53 15.22 -17.88 -16.30
N ALA A 54 16.31 -17.43 -15.70
CA ALA A 54 17.68 -17.80 -16.07
C ALA A 54 18.06 -19.16 -15.48
N THR A 55 17.83 -19.37 -14.19
CA THR A 55 18.16 -20.62 -13.49
C THR A 55 17.14 -21.73 -13.70
N LYS A 56 15.92 -21.39 -14.16
CA LYS A 56 14.77 -22.30 -14.28
C LYS A 56 14.35 -22.97 -12.96
N LYS A 57 14.76 -22.40 -11.82
CA LYS A 57 14.37 -22.85 -10.49
C LYS A 57 13.29 -21.93 -9.90
N LYS A 58 12.57 -22.45 -8.91
CA LYS A 58 11.68 -21.64 -8.09
C LYS A 58 12.56 -20.89 -7.08
N GLN A 59 12.50 -19.57 -7.09
CA GLN A 59 13.27 -18.72 -6.20
C GLN A 59 12.34 -18.19 -5.11
N MET A 60 12.71 -18.41 -3.85
CA MET A 60 12.05 -17.84 -2.68
C MET A 60 12.89 -16.69 -2.15
N ASP A 61 12.35 -15.46 -2.20
CA ASP A 61 13.00 -14.30 -1.62
C ASP A 61 12.53 -14.14 -0.18
N VAL A 62 13.47 -13.95 0.75
CA VAL A 62 13.18 -13.65 2.15
C VAL A 62 13.59 -12.21 2.44
N HIS A 63 12.63 -11.45 2.98
CA HIS A 63 12.81 -10.10 3.46
C HIS A 63 12.52 -10.04 4.95
N ILE A 64 13.16 -9.10 5.65
CA ILE A 64 12.92 -8.86 7.07
C ILE A 64 12.41 -7.43 7.26
N ARG A 65 11.33 -7.31 8.02
CA ARG A 65 10.78 -6.04 8.47
C ARG A 65 11.11 -5.85 9.95
N TYR A 66 11.82 -4.77 10.26
CA TYR A 66 12.39 -4.51 11.58
C TYR A 66 12.45 -3.00 11.87
N TRP A 67 12.74 -2.64 13.11
CA TRP A 67 12.87 -1.25 13.54
C TRP A 67 14.31 -0.77 13.35
N ASP A 68 14.51 0.36 12.66
CA ASP A 68 15.82 0.90 12.36
C ASP A 68 15.77 2.43 12.26
N ASP A 69 16.55 3.10 13.09
CA ASP A 69 16.69 4.57 13.09
C ASP A 69 15.32 5.29 13.18
N GLY A 70 14.55 4.95 14.22
CA GLY A 70 13.28 5.61 14.53
C GLY A 70 12.10 5.28 13.62
N CYS A 71 12.24 4.33 12.69
CA CYS A 71 11.14 3.92 11.81
C CYS A 71 11.21 2.43 11.44
N VAL A 72 10.12 1.92 10.88
CA VAL A 72 10.04 0.57 10.32
C VAL A 72 10.71 0.53 8.95
N ARG A 73 11.55 -0.49 8.72
CA ARG A 73 12.17 -0.77 7.43
C ARG A 73 11.96 -2.22 7.04
N ALA A 74 11.88 -2.46 5.74
CA ALA A 74 11.88 -3.80 5.17
C ALA A 74 13.09 -3.93 4.22
N ARG A 75 13.88 -5.00 4.39
CA ARG A 75 15.14 -5.22 3.68
C ARG A 75 15.21 -6.63 3.14
N TYR A 76 15.84 -6.80 1.99
CA TYR A 76 16.16 -8.12 1.45
C TYR A 76 17.19 -8.80 2.35
N LEU A 77 16.95 -10.05 2.74
CA LEU A 77 17.87 -10.84 3.54
C LEU A 77 18.68 -11.80 2.66
N GLU A 78 17.99 -12.64 1.89
CA GLU A 78 18.57 -13.72 1.10
C GLU A 78 17.53 -14.32 0.15
N SER A 79 17.97 -15.14 -0.80
CA SER A 79 17.13 -15.97 -1.67
C SER A 79 17.48 -17.44 -1.53
N GLN A 80 16.48 -18.31 -1.59
CA GLN A 80 16.64 -19.77 -1.63
C GLN A 80 16.11 -20.31 -2.96
N PHE A 81 16.76 -21.35 -3.50
CA PHE A 81 16.43 -21.92 -4.80
C PHE A 81 15.91 -23.35 -4.66
N LEU A 82 14.65 -23.51 -5.03
CA LEU A 82 13.81 -24.66 -4.73
C LEU A 82 13.55 -25.50 -5.98
N GLY A 83 13.56 -26.82 -5.84
CA GLY A 83 12.96 -27.75 -6.79
C GLY A 83 11.48 -28.00 -6.49
N HIS A 84 11.18 -28.31 -5.23
CA HIS A 84 9.83 -28.50 -4.71
C HIS A 84 9.43 -27.37 -3.76
N GLY A 85 8.15 -27.01 -3.73
CA GLY A 85 7.60 -25.99 -2.85
C GLY A 85 6.47 -26.53 -1.98
N ARG A 86 6.69 -27.67 -1.30
CA ARG A 86 5.77 -28.16 -0.25
C ARG A 86 5.99 -27.35 1.02
N ALA A 87 5.03 -27.39 1.94
CA ALA A 87 5.10 -26.60 3.17
C ALA A 87 6.35 -26.93 4.02
N GLU A 88 6.72 -28.21 4.06
CA GLU A 88 7.91 -28.71 4.75
C GLU A 88 9.21 -28.22 4.10
N ASP A 89 9.28 -28.22 2.77
CA ASP A 89 10.43 -27.71 2.01
C ASP A 89 10.62 -26.21 2.30
N LEU A 90 9.54 -25.43 2.19
CA LEU A 90 9.57 -24.00 2.45
C LEU A 90 9.97 -23.68 3.89
N LEU A 91 9.51 -24.47 4.86
CA LEU A 91 9.87 -24.28 6.27
C LEU A 91 11.36 -24.55 6.49
N HIS A 92 11.90 -25.60 5.87
CA HIS A 92 13.33 -25.89 5.93
C HIS A 92 14.16 -24.71 5.44
N HIS A 93 13.83 -24.15 4.28
CA HIS A 93 14.56 -23.01 3.71
C HIS A 93 14.37 -21.70 4.49
N ILE A 94 13.19 -21.47 5.09
CA ILE A 94 13.00 -20.34 6.02
C ILE A 94 13.94 -20.48 7.23
N LYS A 95 14.12 -21.70 7.74
CA LYS A 95 15.03 -21.96 8.88
C LYS A 95 16.49 -21.76 8.49
N GLU A 96 16.88 -22.14 7.28
CA GLU A 96 18.22 -21.86 6.74
C GLU A 96 18.48 -20.36 6.64
N CYS A 97 17.57 -19.59 6.03
CA CYS A 97 17.66 -18.12 5.99
C CYS A 97 17.70 -17.49 7.38
N GLY A 98 16.93 -18.06 8.32
CA GLY A 98 16.82 -17.60 9.70
C GLY A 98 17.96 -18.04 10.61
N ALA A 99 18.94 -18.82 10.14
CA ALA A 99 19.94 -19.45 11.01
C ALA A 99 20.79 -18.44 11.81
N GLN A 100 21.06 -17.26 11.25
CA GLN A 100 21.82 -16.19 11.91
C GLN A 100 20.92 -15.21 12.71
N LEU A 101 19.59 -15.37 12.61
CA LEU A 101 18.63 -14.53 13.31
C LEU A 101 18.28 -15.10 14.68
N LYS A 102 18.04 -14.23 15.65
CA LYS A 102 17.48 -14.60 16.96
C LYS A 102 16.00 -14.90 16.80
N MET A 103 15.67 -16.12 16.38
CA MET A 103 14.30 -16.55 16.06
C MET A 103 13.30 -16.39 17.21
N LYS A 104 13.74 -16.28 18.48
CA LYS A 104 12.90 -15.89 19.62
C LYS A 104 12.25 -14.50 19.46
N GLN A 105 12.85 -13.62 18.66
CA GLN A 105 12.36 -12.27 18.34
C GLN A 105 11.42 -12.24 17.13
N LEU A 106 11.20 -13.38 16.47
CA LEU A 106 10.23 -13.46 15.37
C LEU A 106 8.83 -13.23 15.93
N MET A 107 8.18 -12.14 15.50
CA MET A 107 6.81 -11.85 15.93
C MET A 107 5.75 -12.36 14.97
N SER A 108 6.02 -12.32 13.67
CA SER A 108 5.00 -12.61 12.65
C SER A 108 5.66 -12.99 11.34
N VAL A 109 4.86 -13.65 10.48
CA VAL A 109 5.22 -13.97 9.10
C VAL A 109 4.21 -13.32 8.17
N SER A 110 4.70 -12.60 7.19
CA SER A 110 3.90 -12.06 6.09
C SER A 110 4.10 -12.93 4.85
N MET A 111 2.99 -13.31 4.22
CA MET A 111 2.95 -14.20 3.07
C MET A 111 1.76 -13.88 2.15
N ASP A 112 1.76 -14.42 0.94
CA ASP A 112 0.58 -14.45 0.07
C ASP A 112 -0.42 -15.55 0.52
N GLY A 113 -1.44 -15.82 -0.29
CA GLY A 113 -2.62 -16.59 0.13
C GLY A 113 -2.74 -18.08 -0.21
N PRO A 114 -1.75 -18.84 -0.73
CA PRO A 114 -1.96 -20.23 -1.11
C PRO A 114 -2.01 -21.14 0.14
N ASN A 115 -2.72 -22.26 0.02
CA ASN A 115 -2.93 -23.17 1.16
C ASN A 115 -1.61 -23.77 1.70
N VAL A 116 -0.60 -23.91 0.84
CA VAL A 116 0.73 -24.38 1.23
C VAL A 116 1.42 -23.43 2.22
N ASN A 117 1.25 -22.11 2.05
CA ASN A 117 1.85 -21.10 2.94
C ASN A 117 1.14 -21.06 4.30
N PHE A 118 -0.18 -21.24 4.33
CA PHE A 118 -0.91 -21.44 5.59
C PHE A 118 -0.46 -22.71 6.33
N LYS A 119 -0.22 -23.82 5.61
CA LYS A 119 0.31 -25.05 6.21
C LYS A 119 1.72 -24.81 6.79
N LEU A 120 2.59 -24.12 6.05
CA LEU A 120 3.92 -23.73 6.53
C LEU A 120 3.85 -22.93 7.82
N VAL A 121 3.01 -21.89 7.88
CA VAL A 121 2.90 -21.05 9.08
C VAL A 121 2.40 -21.86 10.26
N ASN A 122 1.47 -22.79 10.06
CA ASN A 122 1.03 -23.69 11.15
C ASN A 122 2.16 -24.59 11.66
N LEU A 123 3.02 -25.11 10.78
CA LEU A 123 4.18 -25.90 11.17
C LEU A 123 5.20 -25.04 11.94
N LEU A 124 5.52 -23.85 11.41
CA LEU A 124 6.41 -22.90 12.06
C LEU A 124 5.89 -22.47 13.44
N GLN A 125 4.58 -22.21 13.54
CA GLN A 125 3.92 -21.86 14.80
C GLN A 125 4.11 -22.95 15.85
N LYS A 126 3.94 -24.22 15.46
CA LYS A 126 4.10 -25.36 16.34
C LYS A 126 5.55 -25.48 16.83
N GLU A 127 6.52 -25.45 15.91
CA GLU A 127 7.95 -25.51 16.28
C GLU A 127 8.37 -24.32 17.15
N HIS A 128 7.90 -23.10 16.82
CA HIS A 128 8.21 -21.89 17.59
C HIS A 128 7.65 -21.97 19.01
N ALA A 129 6.43 -22.47 19.17
CA ALA A 129 5.82 -22.68 20.49
C ALA A 129 6.60 -23.72 21.31
N GLU A 130 7.01 -24.84 20.70
CA GLU A 130 7.81 -25.88 21.36
C GLU A 130 9.17 -25.34 21.82
N LEU A 131 9.85 -24.54 20.99
CA LEU A 131 11.18 -24.01 21.29
C LEU A 131 11.17 -22.81 22.27
N TYR A 132 10.10 -22.03 22.28
CA TYR A 132 10.04 -20.75 23.03
C TYR A 132 8.92 -20.71 24.07
N GLY A 133 8.73 -21.82 24.79
CA GLY A 133 7.90 -21.84 26.00
C GLY A 133 6.41 -21.58 25.76
N GLY A 134 5.90 -21.97 24.59
CA GLY A 134 4.52 -21.80 24.16
C GLY A 134 4.22 -20.47 23.47
N ALA A 135 5.23 -19.63 23.19
CA ALA A 135 5.05 -18.39 22.47
C ALA A 135 4.38 -18.61 21.10
N GLN A 136 3.43 -17.75 20.77
CA GLN A 136 2.65 -17.82 19.55
C GLN A 136 3.01 -16.63 18.64
N LEU A 137 3.32 -16.86 17.36
CA LEU A 137 3.45 -15.77 16.39
C LEU A 137 2.10 -15.08 16.18
N VAL A 138 2.15 -13.78 15.94
CA VAL A 138 0.98 -12.93 15.68
C VAL A 138 0.55 -13.10 14.23
N LEU A 139 -0.51 -13.88 13.99
CA LEU A 139 -1.02 -14.13 12.63
C LEU A 139 -2.06 -13.09 12.23
N ILE A 140 -1.77 -12.35 11.16
CA ILE A 140 -2.59 -11.23 10.64
C ILE A 140 -3.32 -11.57 9.31
N GLY A 141 -3.17 -12.82 8.85
CA GLY A 141 -3.74 -13.31 7.59
C GLY A 141 -2.74 -13.26 6.43
N SER A 142 -3.25 -13.42 5.21
CA SER A 142 -2.46 -13.33 3.97
C SER A 142 -2.51 -11.93 3.37
N CYS A 143 -1.65 -11.67 2.38
CA CYS A 143 -1.64 -10.43 1.62
C CYS A 143 -3.03 -9.98 1.14
N GLY A 144 -3.47 -8.79 1.59
CA GLY A 144 -4.76 -8.22 1.22
C GLY A 144 -4.89 -7.92 -0.28
N LEU A 145 -3.79 -7.50 -0.93
CA LEU A 145 -3.79 -7.19 -2.38
C LEU A 145 -4.12 -8.44 -3.22
N HIS A 146 -3.52 -9.59 -2.88
CA HIS A 146 -3.80 -10.86 -3.53
C HIS A 146 -5.25 -11.32 -3.31
N THR A 147 -5.78 -11.14 -2.10
CA THR A 147 -7.19 -11.45 -1.78
C THR A 147 -8.14 -10.62 -2.66
N LEU A 148 -7.90 -9.31 -2.78
CA LEU A 148 -8.71 -8.44 -3.62
C LEU A 148 -8.58 -8.77 -5.12
N HIS A 149 -7.36 -9.07 -5.58
CA HIS A 149 -7.13 -9.52 -6.95
C HIS A 149 -7.97 -10.77 -7.28
N ASN A 150 -7.89 -11.79 -6.43
CA ASN A 150 -8.66 -13.02 -6.60
C ASN A 150 -10.17 -12.77 -6.55
N ALA A 151 -10.62 -11.80 -5.76
CA ALA A 151 -12.02 -11.42 -5.69
C ALA A 151 -12.53 -10.84 -7.00
N VAL A 152 -11.83 -9.88 -7.59
CA VAL A 152 -12.25 -9.30 -8.86
C VAL A 152 -12.27 -10.35 -9.97
N LYS A 153 -11.26 -11.24 -10.00
CA LYS A 153 -11.22 -12.37 -10.94
C LYS A 153 -12.46 -13.26 -10.80
N ALA A 154 -12.85 -13.61 -9.58
CA ALA A 154 -14.03 -14.44 -9.32
C ALA A 154 -15.32 -13.77 -9.83
N GLY A 155 -15.46 -12.45 -9.66
CA GLY A 155 -16.65 -11.73 -10.09
C GLY A 155 -16.84 -11.61 -11.60
N PHE A 156 -15.76 -11.73 -12.39
CA PHE A 156 -15.82 -11.58 -13.86
C PHE A 156 -15.56 -12.88 -14.63
N THR A 157 -15.39 -14.00 -13.94
CA THR A 157 -15.12 -15.30 -14.58
C THR A 157 -16.22 -15.69 -15.56
N MET A 158 -17.49 -15.39 -15.24
CA MET A 158 -18.64 -15.72 -16.08
C MET A 158 -18.61 -15.11 -17.48
N TRP A 159 -17.96 -13.95 -17.65
CA TRP A 159 -17.85 -13.28 -18.95
C TRP A 159 -16.49 -13.49 -19.62
N GLN A 160 -15.57 -14.21 -18.97
CA GLN A 160 -14.21 -14.44 -19.45
C GLN A 160 -13.50 -13.13 -19.89
N LEU A 161 -13.76 -12.00 -19.22
CA LEU A 161 -13.20 -10.70 -19.62
C LEU A 161 -11.67 -10.68 -19.59
N GLU A 162 -11.04 -11.42 -18.68
CA GLU A 162 -9.58 -11.58 -18.67
C GLU A 162 -9.07 -12.17 -20.00
N ARG A 163 -9.76 -13.19 -20.53
CA ARG A 163 -9.41 -13.80 -21.82
C ARG A 163 -9.55 -12.79 -22.95
N LEU A 164 -10.62 -12.00 -22.94
CA LEU A 164 -10.83 -10.95 -23.94
C LEU A 164 -9.76 -9.86 -23.89
N LEU A 165 -9.48 -9.30 -22.71
CA LEU A 165 -8.50 -8.23 -22.54
C LEU A 165 -7.08 -8.69 -22.93
N ARG A 166 -6.71 -9.93 -22.59
CA ARG A 166 -5.45 -10.54 -23.06
C ARG A 166 -5.45 -10.70 -24.59
N ALA A 167 -6.54 -11.20 -25.17
CA ALA A 167 -6.65 -11.40 -26.62
C ALA A 167 -6.51 -10.07 -27.39
N MET A 168 -7.12 -8.99 -26.90
CA MET A 168 -6.98 -7.65 -27.48
C MET A 168 -5.50 -7.23 -27.58
N HIS A 169 -4.71 -7.45 -26.53
CA HIS A 169 -3.28 -7.14 -26.55
C HIS A 169 -2.48 -8.06 -27.49
N TYR A 170 -2.63 -9.38 -27.34
CA TYR A 170 -1.83 -10.37 -28.09
C TYR A 170 -2.14 -10.39 -29.59
N LEU A 171 -3.30 -9.86 -30.01
CA LEU A 171 -3.57 -9.63 -31.44
C LEU A 171 -2.58 -8.63 -32.06
N PHE A 172 -1.99 -7.71 -31.30
CA PHE A 172 -1.07 -6.68 -31.84
C PHE A 172 0.33 -6.71 -31.20
N HIS A 173 0.55 -7.54 -30.18
CA HIS A 173 1.84 -7.67 -29.51
C HIS A 173 2.87 -8.33 -30.42
N ASN A 174 4.01 -7.67 -30.64
CA ASN A 174 5.12 -8.14 -31.48
C ASN A 174 4.74 -8.57 -32.90
N VAL A 175 3.67 -8.00 -33.48
CA VAL A 175 3.28 -8.27 -34.87
C VAL A 175 3.09 -6.96 -35.65
N PRO A 176 4.15 -6.46 -36.32
CA PRO A 176 4.12 -5.21 -37.07
C PRO A 176 3.06 -5.16 -38.18
N ALA A 177 2.93 -6.22 -38.98
CA ALA A 177 1.98 -6.28 -40.09
C ALA A 177 0.52 -6.02 -39.63
N ARG A 178 0.09 -6.66 -38.54
CA ARG A 178 -1.26 -6.44 -37.98
C ARG A 178 -1.46 -5.02 -37.44
N ARG A 179 -0.38 -4.37 -36.95
CA ARG A 179 -0.44 -2.97 -36.51
C ARG A 179 -0.56 -2.02 -37.69
N GLU A 180 0.17 -2.27 -38.77
CA GLU A 180 0.07 -1.53 -40.03
C GLU A 180 -1.33 -1.65 -40.63
N ASP A 181 -1.88 -2.87 -40.72
CA ASP A 181 -3.24 -3.13 -41.18
C ASP A 181 -4.28 -2.38 -40.32
N PHE A 182 -4.14 -2.46 -39.00
CA PHE A 182 -5.02 -1.77 -38.06
C PHE A 182 -4.98 -0.25 -38.23
N THR A 183 -3.79 0.34 -38.30
CA THR A 183 -3.63 1.79 -38.42
C THR A 183 -4.10 2.28 -39.77
N SER A 184 -3.79 1.58 -40.86
CA SER A 184 -4.22 1.94 -42.21
C SER A 184 -5.73 1.86 -42.38
N LEU A 185 -6.36 0.81 -41.82
CA LEU A 185 -7.81 0.60 -41.93
C LEU A 185 -8.62 1.55 -41.04
N THR A 186 -8.11 1.88 -39.85
CA THR A 186 -8.90 2.58 -38.82
C THR A 186 -8.51 4.04 -38.63
N GLY A 187 -7.33 4.45 -39.11
CA GLY A 187 -6.73 5.76 -38.87
C GLY A 187 -6.16 5.95 -37.46
N SER A 188 -6.15 4.90 -36.61
CA SER A 188 -5.72 4.97 -35.22
C SER A 188 -4.40 4.25 -34.99
N SER A 189 -3.52 4.88 -34.21
CA SER A 189 -2.29 4.27 -33.65
C SER A 189 -2.43 3.93 -32.17
N CYS A 190 -3.65 4.04 -31.62
CA CYS A 190 -3.95 3.64 -30.25
C CYS A 190 -4.17 2.12 -30.19
N PHE A 191 -3.42 1.40 -29.36
CA PHE A 191 -3.47 -0.07 -29.24
C PHE A 191 -3.90 -0.55 -27.84
N PRO A 192 -4.39 -1.80 -27.71
CA PRO A 192 -4.71 -2.39 -26.40
C PRO A 192 -3.49 -2.58 -25.50
N LEU A 193 -3.69 -2.42 -24.20
CA LEU A 193 -2.66 -2.58 -23.18
C LEU A 193 -2.57 -4.03 -22.66
N PRO A 194 -1.39 -4.47 -22.19
CA PRO A 194 -1.21 -5.83 -21.65
C PRO A 194 -2.00 -5.99 -20.34
N PHE A 195 -2.89 -6.97 -20.30
CA PHE A 195 -3.62 -7.34 -19.09
C PHE A 195 -2.71 -8.10 -18.12
N CYS A 196 -2.63 -7.65 -16.86
CA CYS A 196 -1.81 -8.25 -15.82
C CYS A 196 -2.66 -9.21 -14.95
N GLY A 197 -2.39 -10.51 -15.08
CA GLY A 197 -3.12 -11.56 -14.36
C GLY A 197 -2.78 -11.72 -12.87
N HIS A 198 -1.90 -10.88 -12.31
CA HIS A 198 -1.44 -10.96 -10.91
C HIS A 198 -1.38 -9.61 -10.20
N ARG A 199 -1.32 -8.46 -10.92
CA ARG A 199 -1.32 -7.11 -10.33
C ARG A 199 -2.46 -6.25 -10.88
N TRP A 200 -3.53 -6.12 -10.11
CA TRP A 200 -4.77 -5.49 -10.59
C TRP A 200 -4.70 -3.98 -10.79
N VAL A 201 -3.84 -3.27 -10.05
CA VAL A 201 -3.73 -1.79 -10.18
C VAL A 201 -3.50 -1.35 -11.63
N GLU A 202 -2.72 -2.14 -12.37
CA GLU A 202 -2.40 -1.87 -13.78
C GLU A 202 -3.62 -2.08 -14.70
N ASN A 203 -4.56 -2.95 -14.32
CA ASN A 203 -5.70 -3.34 -15.16
C ASN A 203 -6.80 -2.28 -15.26
N VAL A 204 -6.78 -1.24 -14.42
CA VAL A 204 -7.72 -0.12 -14.53
C VAL A 204 -7.50 0.63 -15.83
N ARG A 205 -6.22 0.91 -16.16
CA ARG A 205 -5.83 1.51 -17.45
C ARG A 205 -6.10 0.57 -18.62
N VAL A 206 -5.93 -0.74 -18.42
CA VAL A 206 -6.25 -1.74 -19.44
C VAL A 206 -7.75 -1.75 -19.75
N ALA A 207 -8.60 -1.69 -18.73
CA ALA A 207 -10.05 -1.61 -18.87
C ALA A 207 -10.48 -0.32 -19.59
N GLU A 208 -9.93 0.82 -19.17
CA GLU A 208 -10.17 2.12 -19.78
C GLU A 208 -9.80 2.11 -21.28
N ARG A 209 -8.59 1.65 -21.60
CA ARG A 209 -8.13 1.51 -22.98
C ARG A 209 -9.00 0.53 -23.77
N ALA A 210 -9.45 -0.55 -23.15
CA ALA A 210 -10.30 -1.52 -23.82
C ALA A 210 -11.65 -0.91 -24.21
N VAL A 211 -12.25 -0.10 -23.34
CA VAL A 211 -13.48 0.66 -23.64
C VAL A 211 -13.23 1.67 -24.77
N GLU A 212 -12.14 2.42 -24.70
CA GLU A 212 -11.75 3.44 -25.70
C GLU A 212 -11.57 2.82 -27.10
N ILE A 213 -10.84 1.72 -27.18
CA ILE A 213 -10.45 1.12 -28.46
C ILE A 213 -11.51 0.19 -29.03
N TRP A 214 -12.49 -0.27 -28.24
CA TRP A 214 -13.46 -1.27 -28.70
C TRP A 214 -14.15 -0.90 -30.02
N PRO A 215 -14.69 0.33 -30.21
CA PRO A 215 -15.31 0.71 -31.48
C PRO A 215 -14.34 0.68 -32.67
N ILE A 216 -13.06 0.96 -32.43
CA ILE A 216 -12.00 0.93 -33.45
C ILE A 216 -11.66 -0.53 -33.80
N LEU A 217 -11.59 -1.38 -32.79
CA LEU A 217 -11.35 -2.82 -32.96
C LEU A 217 -12.50 -3.50 -33.71
N GLN A 218 -13.75 -3.06 -33.52
CA GLN A 218 -14.89 -3.52 -34.32
C GLN A 218 -14.68 -3.26 -35.82
N LYS A 219 -14.21 -2.07 -36.19
CA LYS A 219 -13.87 -1.75 -37.61
C LYS A 219 -12.79 -2.68 -38.15
N TYR A 220 -11.79 -3.03 -37.35
CA TYR A 220 -10.76 -3.99 -37.74
C TYR A 220 -11.35 -5.37 -38.01
N VAL A 221 -12.16 -5.90 -37.10
CA VAL A 221 -12.80 -7.21 -37.29
C VAL A 221 -13.75 -7.21 -38.48
N ASP A 222 -14.49 -6.13 -38.70
CA ASP A 222 -15.33 -5.97 -39.88
C ASP A 222 -14.51 -5.89 -41.17
N GLY A 223 -13.33 -5.26 -41.13
CA GLY A 223 -12.36 -5.28 -42.24
C GLY A 223 -11.90 -6.68 -42.59
N VAL A 224 -11.61 -7.52 -41.59
CA VAL A 224 -11.26 -8.94 -41.81
C VAL A 224 -12.45 -9.72 -42.39
N LYS A 225 -13.64 -9.58 -41.81
CA LYS A 225 -14.86 -10.27 -42.29
C LYS A 225 -15.20 -9.90 -43.74
N ASN A 226 -15.00 -8.64 -44.11
CA ASN A 226 -15.20 -8.13 -45.46
C ASN A 226 -13.99 -8.34 -46.39
N LYS A 227 -12.99 -9.12 -45.97
CA LYS A 227 -11.78 -9.44 -46.75
C LYS A 227 -10.98 -8.21 -47.21
N LYS A 228 -11.09 -7.08 -46.50
CA LYS A 228 -10.28 -5.87 -46.75
C LYS A 228 -8.84 -6.02 -46.27
N ILE A 229 -8.64 -6.86 -45.24
CA ILE A 229 -7.34 -7.21 -44.67
C ILE A 229 -7.29 -8.72 -44.42
N PRO A 230 -6.09 -9.33 -44.32
CA PRO A 230 -5.95 -10.77 -44.08
C PRO A 230 -6.57 -11.21 -42.75
N ASN A 231 -7.11 -12.43 -42.71
CA ASN A 231 -7.56 -13.03 -41.45
C ASN A 231 -6.33 -13.46 -40.63
N PRO A 232 -6.18 -12.99 -39.37
CA PRO A 232 -5.06 -13.38 -38.52
C PRO A 232 -5.00 -14.89 -38.20
N ALA A 233 -6.12 -15.61 -38.27
CA ALA A 233 -6.23 -17.04 -37.92
C ALA A 233 -5.60 -17.39 -36.55
N THR A 234 -5.85 -16.55 -35.53
CA THR A 234 -5.35 -16.77 -34.17
C THR A 234 -6.48 -16.88 -33.16
N ALA A 235 -6.25 -17.63 -32.08
CA ALA A 235 -7.18 -17.72 -30.96
C ALA A 235 -7.52 -16.35 -30.34
N SER A 236 -6.60 -15.38 -30.42
CA SER A 236 -6.85 -14.00 -29.99
C SER A 236 -7.88 -13.31 -30.88
N TYR A 237 -7.74 -13.44 -32.21
CA TYR A 237 -8.72 -12.91 -33.15
C TYR A 237 -10.09 -13.57 -32.95
N ASP A 238 -10.14 -14.90 -32.82
CA ASP A 238 -11.40 -15.64 -32.63
C ASP A 238 -12.13 -15.21 -31.35
N THR A 239 -11.38 -14.97 -30.27
CA THR A 239 -11.92 -14.47 -29.01
C THR A 239 -12.55 -13.07 -29.19
N ILE A 240 -11.89 -12.17 -29.90
CA ILE A 240 -12.39 -10.81 -30.16
C ILE A 240 -13.60 -10.84 -31.08
N ALA A 241 -13.55 -11.65 -32.14
CA ALA A 241 -14.64 -11.80 -33.11
C ALA A 241 -15.91 -12.39 -32.45
N ALA A 242 -15.74 -13.38 -31.56
CA ALA A 242 -16.83 -13.92 -30.76
C ALA A 242 -17.43 -12.86 -29.81
N ALA A 243 -16.58 -12.09 -29.13
CA ALA A 243 -17.02 -11.02 -28.24
C ALA A 243 -17.74 -9.87 -28.98
N GLN A 244 -17.39 -9.59 -30.25
CA GLN A 244 -18.15 -8.64 -31.08
C GLN A 244 -19.58 -9.10 -31.35
N GLY A 245 -19.85 -10.42 -31.31
CA GLY A 245 -21.20 -10.98 -31.45
C GLY A 245 -22.11 -10.70 -30.25
N ASP A 246 -21.56 -10.35 -29.09
CA ASP A 246 -22.32 -10.00 -27.89
C ASP A 246 -22.71 -8.52 -27.92
N PRO A 247 -24.02 -8.18 -28.05
CA PRO A 247 -24.46 -6.79 -28.13
C PRO A 247 -24.21 -5.99 -26.84
N LEU A 248 -23.96 -6.67 -25.71
CA LEU A 248 -23.72 -6.06 -24.40
C LEU A 248 -22.24 -6.00 -24.02
N ILE A 249 -21.32 -6.36 -24.91
CA ILE A 249 -19.90 -6.42 -24.59
C ILE A 249 -19.32 -5.09 -24.10
N ILE A 250 -19.74 -3.96 -24.69
CA ILE A 250 -19.30 -2.63 -24.25
C ILE A 250 -19.86 -2.34 -22.85
N ALA A 251 -21.10 -2.73 -22.54
CA ALA A 251 -21.67 -2.58 -21.20
C ALA A 251 -20.92 -3.44 -20.17
N LYS A 252 -20.51 -4.66 -20.54
CA LYS A 252 -19.65 -5.53 -19.71
C LYS A 252 -18.28 -4.90 -19.45
N LEU A 253 -17.63 -4.34 -20.46
CA LEU A 253 -16.35 -3.62 -20.33
C LEU A 253 -16.49 -2.36 -19.46
N GLN A 254 -17.59 -1.61 -19.60
CA GLN A 254 -17.88 -0.43 -18.78
C GLN A 254 -18.14 -0.80 -17.32
N PHE A 255 -18.91 -1.85 -17.06
CA PHE A 255 -19.13 -2.35 -15.70
C PHE A 255 -17.81 -2.84 -15.09
N PHE A 256 -17.02 -3.60 -15.85
CA PHE A 256 -15.68 -4.02 -15.45
C PHE A 256 -14.77 -2.84 -15.07
N PHE A 257 -14.78 -1.78 -15.88
CA PHE A 257 -14.02 -0.56 -15.61
C PHE A 257 -14.51 0.14 -14.34
N ALA A 258 -15.83 0.31 -14.17
CA ALA A 258 -16.43 0.93 -12.99
C ALA A 258 -16.07 0.19 -11.69
N ILE A 259 -16.14 -1.13 -11.70
CA ILE A 259 -15.75 -1.95 -10.54
C ILE A 259 -14.24 -1.87 -10.31
N SER A 260 -13.41 -1.99 -11.34
CA SER A 260 -11.95 -1.87 -11.21
C SER A 260 -11.52 -0.55 -10.57
N ARG A 261 -12.19 0.56 -10.94
CA ARG A 261 -11.98 1.88 -10.32
C ARG A 261 -12.32 1.91 -8.83
N THR A 262 -13.31 1.14 -8.39
CA THR A 262 -13.72 1.07 -6.97
C THR A 262 -12.60 0.48 -6.09
N PHE A 263 -11.82 -0.47 -6.60
CA PHE A 263 -10.69 -1.09 -5.87
C PHE A 263 -9.43 -0.22 -5.90
N SER A 264 -9.29 0.70 -6.85
CA SER A 264 -8.04 1.41 -7.12
C SER A 264 -7.50 2.20 -5.92
N PRO A 265 -8.31 3.00 -5.20
CA PRO A 265 -7.81 3.78 -4.05
C PRO A 265 -7.21 2.88 -2.97
N PHE A 266 -7.88 1.76 -2.66
CA PHE A 266 -7.38 0.79 -1.68
C PHE A 266 -6.06 0.17 -2.15
N LEU A 267 -6.03 -0.36 -3.38
CA LEU A 267 -4.85 -1.05 -3.87
C LEU A 267 -3.61 -0.13 -3.94
N LEU A 268 -3.79 1.15 -4.29
CA LEU A 268 -2.71 2.13 -4.32
C LEU A 268 -2.18 2.46 -2.92
N LYS A 269 -3.08 2.73 -1.96
CA LYS A 269 -2.74 3.06 -0.56
C LYS A 269 -1.92 1.95 0.12
N PHE A 270 -2.27 0.70 -0.12
CA PHE A 270 -1.66 -0.47 0.53
C PHE A 270 -0.51 -1.09 -0.29
N GLN A 271 -0.03 -0.42 -1.35
CA GLN A 271 1.23 -0.77 -2.05
C GLN A 271 2.44 -0.03 -1.47
N THR A 272 2.53 0.03 -0.14
CA THR A 272 3.57 0.76 0.59
C THR A 272 4.38 -0.15 1.50
N ASP A 273 5.61 0.25 1.80
CA ASP A 273 6.42 -0.39 2.85
C ASP A 273 6.17 0.28 4.23
N GLU A 274 5.42 1.38 4.27
CA GLU A 274 5.11 2.12 5.50
C GLU A 274 4.08 1.38 6.38
N PRO A 275 4.09 1.62 7.71
CA PRO A 275 3.20 0.93 8.63
C PRO A 275 1.78 1.50 8.60
N VAL A 276 0.99 1.03 7.63
CA VAL A 276 -0.41 1.43 7.41
C VAL A 276 -1.43 0.42 7.93
N MET A 277 -0.99 -0.60 8.69
CA MET A 277 -1.88 -1.61 9.30
C MET A 277 -3.03 -0.99 10.12
N PRO A 278 -2.84 0.09 10.91
CA PRO A 278 -3.94 0.72 11.67
C PRO A 278 -5.11 1.20 10.81
N PHE A 279 -4.88 1.51 9.53
CA PHE A 279 -5.92 2.00 8.61
C PHE A 279 -6.60 0.87 7.83
N LEU A 280 -6.03 -0.35 7.83
CA LEU A 280 -6.47 -1.47 7.00
C LEU A 280 -7.92 -1.88 7.26
N ALA A 281 -8.30 -2.01 8.54
CA ALA A 281 -9.63 -2.51 8.89
C ALA A 281 -10.75 -1.56 8.45
N LYS A 282 -10.53 -0.25 8.60
CA LYS A 282 -11.46 0.81 8.19
C LYS A 282 -11.61 0.85 6.67
N ASP A 283 -10.49 0.94 5.96
CA ASP A 283 -10.49 1.10 4.50
C ASP A 283 -11.05 -0.16 3.80
N LEU A 284 -10.75 -1.36 4.32
CA LEU A 284 -11.30 -2.61 3.78
C LEU A 284 -12.79 -2.77 4.06
N ALA A 285 -13.26 -2.36 5.25
CA ALA A 285 -14.68 -2.35 5.57
C ALA A 285 -15.45 -1.39 4.65
N GLU A 286 -14.90 -0.20 4.37
CA GLU A 286 -15.52 0.77 3.47
C GLU A 286 -15.56 0.27 2.02
N LEU A 287 -14.49 -0.38 1.54
CA LEU A 287 -14.48 -1.05 0.23
C LEU A 287 -15.59 -2.11 0.12
N LEU A 288 -15.72 -2.98 1.12
CA LEU A 288 -16.77 -4.00 1.16
C LEU A 288 -18.18 -3.38 1.19
N LYS A 289 -18.39 -2.34 2.01
CA LYS A 289 -19.66 -1.60 2.06
C LYS A 289 -19.97 -0.96 0.71
N SER A 290 -18.99 -0.35 0.05
CA SER A 290 -19.13 0.24 -1.29
C SER A 290 -19.61 -0.79 -2.32
N LEU A 291 -19.04 -2.00 -2.31
CA LEU A 291 -19.48 -3.08 -3.21
C LEU A 291 -20.90 -3.56 -2.87
N LEU A 292 -21.20 -3.80 -1.60
CA LEU A 292 -22.51 -4.27 -1.14
C LEU A 292 -23.62 -3.26 -1.46
N ARG A 293 -23.39 -1.96 -1.25
CA ARG A 293 -24.37 -0.88 -1.53
C ARG A 293 -24.84 -0.84 -2.98
N ARG A 294 -24.11 -1.46 -3.92
CA ARG A 294 -24.49 -1.51 -5.34
C ARG A 294 -25.63 -2.48 -5.63
N PHE A 295 -25.83 -3.51 -4.79
CA PHE A 295 -26.80 -4.58 -5.09
C PHE A 295 -27.56 -5.12 -3.87
N VAL A 296 -27.18 -4.76 -2.65
CA VAL A 296 -27.84 -5.15 -1.40
C VAL A 296 -28.68 -3.99 -0.87
N LYS A 297 -29.87 -4.29 -0.36
CA LYS A 297 -30.78 -3.32 0.27
C LYS A 297 -30.11 -2.61 1.45
N ARG A 298 -30.36 -1.31 1.60
CA ARG A 298 -29.66 -0.45 2.57
C ARG A 298 -29.87 -0.86 4.02
N GLU A 299 -31.08 -1.31 4.37
CA GLU A 299 -31.46 -1.77 5.71
C GLU A 299 -30.55 -2.88 6.27
N PHE A 300 -29.90 -3.69 5.41
CA PHE A 300 -28.98 -4.75 5.85
C PHE A 300 -27.53 -4.27 6.06
N LEU A 301 -27.23 -3.02 5.71
CA LEU A 301 -25.87 -2.46 5.74
C LEU A 301 -25.69 -1.36 6.82
N GLU A 302 -26.77 -0.95 7.47
CA GLU A 302 -26.75 0.03 8.55
C GLU A 302 -26.03 -0.53 9.79
N ASP A 303 -25.17 0.30 10.40
CA ASP A 303 -24.39 -0.01 11.61
C ASP A 303 -23.63 -1.35 11.60
N ILE A 304 -23.31 -1.86 10.41
CA ILE A 304 -22.58 -3.11 10.29
C ILE A 304 -21.11 -2.92 10.65
N THR A 305 -20.66 -3.72 11.61
CA THR A 305 -19.27 -3.70 12.08
C THR A 305 -18.34 -4.41 11.09
N PRO A 306 -17.02 -4.12 11.11
CA PRO A 306 -16.06 -4.80 10.24
C PRO A 306 -16.09 -6.34 10.36
N LEU A 307 -16.32 -6.88 11.56
CA LEU A 307 -16.45 -8.32 11.74
C LEU A 307 -17.75 -8.87 11.13
N LYS A 308 -18.88 -8.18 11.33
CA LYS A 308 -20.17 -8.60 10.75
C LYS A 308 -20.14 -8.60 9.22
N LEU A 309 -19.41 -7.66 8.58
CA LEU A 309 -19.19 -7.64 7.13
C LEU A 309 -18.58 -8.95 6.60
N THR A 310 -17.77 -9.65 7.41
CA THR A 310 -17.17 -10.93 7.00
C THR A 310 -18.16 -12.10 6.98
N LYS A 311 -19.37 -11.88 7.51
CA LYS A 311 -20.42 -12.90 7.70
C LYS A 311 -21.70 -12.60 6.91
N VAL A 312 -21.80 -11.45 6.24
CA VAL A 312 -22.95 -11.11 5.40
C VAL A 312 -23.06 -12.14 4.29
N ASP A 313 -24.23 -12.78 4.16
CA ASP A 313 -24.50 -13.63 3.01
C ASP A 313 -24.82 -12.76 1.80
N ALA A 314 -23.78 -12.45 1.01
CA ALA A 314 -23.90 -11.68 -0.21
C ALA A 314 -24.66 -12.44 -1.32
N ALA A 315 -24.84 -13.76 -1.20
CA ALA A 315 -25.51 -14.58 -2.20
C ALA A 315 -27.02 -14.75 -1.94
N ASP A 316 -27.52 -14.32 -0.79
CA ASP A 316 -28.95 -14.35 -0.49
C ASP A 316 -29.70 -13.30 -1.33
N GLU A 317 -30.31 -13.78 -2.43
CA GLU A 317 -31.06 -12.95 -3.38
C GLU A 317 -32.24 -12.20 -2.71
N LYS A 318 -32.71 -12.62 -1.52
CA LYS A 318 -33.77 -11.90 -0.78
C LYS A 318 -33.33 -10.53 -0.28
N ASN A 319 -32.03 -10.38 -0.01
CA ASN A 319 -31.42 -9.15 0.48
C ASN A 319 -31.03 -8.21 -0.67
N TRP A 320 -31.17 -8.67 -1.91
CA TRP A 320 -30.80 -7.90 -3.08
C TRP A 320 -31.86 -6.86 -3.42
N VAL A 321 -31.42 -5.76 -4.01
CA VAL A 321 -32.33 -4.84 -4.69
C VAL A 321 -32.89 -5.49 -5.96
N SER A 322 -34.01 -4.99 -6.49
CA SER A 322 -34.46 -5.37 -7.82
C SER A 322 -33.34 -5.13 -8.85
N PRO A 323 -33.13 -6.00 -9.86
CA PRO A 323 -32.06 -5.81 -10.86
C PRO A 323 -32.06 -4.41 -11.47
N MET A 324 -33.23 -3.82 -11.71
CA MET A 324 -33.35 -2.46 -12.26
C MET A 324 -32.78 -1.37 -11.35
N ASN A 325 -32.72 -1.61 -10.04
CA ASN A 325 -32.19 -0.67 -9.05
C ASN A 325 -30.72 -0.94 -8.70
N ALA A 326 -30.09 -1.97 -9.30
CA ALA A 326 -28.68 -2.26 -9.07
C ALA A 326 -27.78 -1.21 -9.72
N ASP A 327 -26.77 -0.74 -8.98
CA ASP A 327 -25.76 0.21 -9.49
C ASP A 327 -24.69 -0.51 -10.31
N ILE A 328 -24.89 -0.51 -11.64
CA ILE A 328 -23.96 -1.01 -12.65
C ILE A 328 -23.00 0.09 -13.18
N GLY A 329 -23.05 1.30 -12.61
CA GLY A 329 -22.25 2.44 -13.03
C GLY A 329 -22.75 3.14 -14.30
N LEU A 330 -22.52 4.46 -14.35
CA LEU A 330 -23.03 5.34 -15.42
C LEU A 330 -22.57 4.96 -16.83
N GLY A 331 -21.36 4.40 -16.96
CA GLY A 331 -20.83 3.94 -18.26
C GLY A 331 -21.66 2.80 -18.86
N ALA A 332 -22.02 1.80 -18.06
CA ALA A 332 -22.85 0.68 -18.51
C ALA A 332 -24.30 1.14 -18.75
N GLU A 333 -24.85 1.98 -17.87
CA GLU A 333 -26.18 2.58 -18.03
C GLU A 333 -26.32 3.34 -19.36
N SER A 334 -25.33 4.18 -19.68
CA SER A 334 -25.35 4.99 -20.91
C SER A 334 -25.33 4.11 -22.16
N VAL A 335 -24.55 3.02 -22.14
CA VAL A 335 -24.49 2.06 -23.24
C VAL A 335 -25.81 1.34 -23.41
N ILE A 336 -26.43 0.87 -22.33
CA ILE A 336 -27.73 0.17 -22.38
C ILE A 336 -28.80 1.10 -22.94
N LYS A 337 -28.88 2.34 -22.44
CA LYS A 337 -29.84 3.34 -22.91
C LYS A 337 -29.69 3.60 -24.42
N ALA A 338 -28.46 3.74 -24.90
CA ALA A 338 -28.16 3.94 -26.32
C ALA A 338 -28.47 2.70 -27.19
N LEU A 339 -28.39 1.49 -26.63
CA LEU A 339 -28.77 0.26 -27.34
C LEU A 339 -30.30 0.15 -27.45
N GLN A 340 -31.03 0.44 -26.37
CA GLN A 340 -32.49 0.36 -26.34
C GLN A 340 -33.17 1.46 -27.19
N SER A 341 -32.54 2.62 -27.37
CA SER A 341 -33.09 3.71 -28.18
C SER A 341 -32.99 3.49 -29.70
N LYS A 342 -32.31 2.45 -30.16
CA LYS A 342 -32.14 2.17 -31.60
C LYS A 342 -33.36 1.44 -32.18
N PRO A 343 -33.89 1.88 -33.35
CA PRO A 343 -34.93 1.13 -34.07
C PRO A 343 -34.44 -0.29 -34.39
N GLY A 344 -35.24 -1.30 -34.07
CA GLY A 344 -34.86 -2.71 -34.26
C GLY A 344 -33.76 -3.22 -33.31
N SER A 345 -33.68 -2.64 -32.09
CA SER A 345 -32.70 -3.05 -31.07
C SER A 345 -32.65 -4.57 -30.90
N ARG A 346 -31.44 -5.14 -30.99
CA ARG A 346 -31.16 -6.55 -30.67
C ARG A 346 -31.20 -6.84 -29.16
N VAL A 347 -31.34 -5.81 -28.33
CA VAL A 347 -31.32 -5.91 -26.87
C VAL A 347 -32.71 -5.57 -26.34
N GLY A 348 -33.45 -6.61 -25.95
CA GLY A 348 -34.73 -6.49 -25.27
C GLY A 348 -34.59 -6.29 -23.76
N GLU A 349 -35.69 -5.96 -23.10
CA GLU A 349 -35.74 -5.74 -21.65
C GLU A 349 -35.27 -6.96 -20.84
N LEU A 350 -35.62 -8.17 -21.29
CA LEU A 350 -35.18 -9.42 -20.67
C LEU A 350 -33.65 -9.59 -20.69
N SER A 351 -32.99 -9.18 -21.78
CA SER A 351 -31.52 -9.25 -21.90
C SER A 351 -30.84 -8.26 -20.95
N VAL A 352 -31.41 -7.07 -20.78
CA VAL A 352 -30.92 -6.06 -19.82
C VAL A 352 -31.10 -6.54 -18.38
N LEU A 353 -32.27 -7.10 -18.05
CA LEU A 353 -32.53 -7.70 -16.73
C LEU A 353 -31.55 -8.83 -16.43
N THR A 354 -31.28 -9.70 -17.42
CA THR A 354 -30.30 -10.78 -17.31
C THR A 354 -28.92 -10.19 -17.01
N PHE A 355 -28.44 -9.23 -17.81
CA PHE A 355 -27.14 -8.58 -17.60
C PHE A 355 -27.02 -7.92 -16.22
N ARG A 356 -28.05 -7.23 -15.74
CA ARG A 356 -28.06 -6.64 -14.39
C ARG A 356 -27.98 -7.72 -13.31
N LYS A 357 -28.74 -8.81 -13.45
CA LYS A 357 -28.65 -9.96 -12.53
C LYS A 357 -27.26 -10.61 -12.55
N GLU A 358 -26.63 -10.69 -13.72
CA GLU A 358 -25.24 -11.16 -13.86
C GLU A 358 -24.25 -10.22 -13.15
N CYS A 359 -24.41 -8.90 -13.27
CA CYS A 359 -23.59 -7.92 -12.55
C CYS A 359 -23.68 -8.12 -11.04
N MET A 360 -24.90 -8.30 -10.51
CA MET A 360 -25.14 -8.54 -9.09
C MET A 360 -24.51 -9.85 -8.60
N LYS A 361 -24.65 -10.93 -9.38
CA LYS A 361 -23.97 -12.21 -9.11
C LYS A 361 -22.45 -12.06 -9.10
N GLY A 362 -21.90 -11.29 -10.04
CA GLY A 362 -20.48 -10.96 -10.08
C GLY A 362 -20.03 -10.24 -8.81
N LEU A 363 -20.76 -9.21 -8.37
CA LEU A 363 -20.47 -8.49 -7.12
C LEU A 363 -20.56 -9.39 -5.89
N ALA A 364 -21.60 -10.23 -5.80
CA ALA A 364 -21.74 -11.20 -4.72
C ALA A 364 -20.56 -12.18 -4.67
N ALA A 365 -20.10 -12.68 -5.82
CA ALA A 365 -18.92 -13.53 -5.92
C ALA A 365 -17.64 -12.81 -5.48
N MET A 366 -17.46 -11.52 -5.82
CA MET A 366 -16.34 -10.72 -5.32
C MET A 366 -16.37 -10.60 -3.81
N VAL A 367 -17.51 -10.19 -3.23
CA VAL A 367 -17.66 -10.03 -1.78
C VAL A 367 -17.34 -11.34 -1.06
N LYS A 368 -17.92 -12.46 -1.51
CA LYS A 368 -17.66 -13.78 -0.95
C LYS A 368 -16.17 -14.11 -0.96
N LYS A 369 -15.48 -13.83 -2.07
CA LYS A 369 -14.05 -14.10 -2.20
C LYS A 369 -13.19 -13.23 -1.28
N VAL A 370 -13.55 -11.96 -1.09
CA VAL A 370 -12.89 -11.09 -0.09
C VAL A 370 -13.13 -11.63 1.32
N GLN A 371 -14.36 -12.06 1.63
CA GLN A 371 -14.73 -12.59 2.95
C GLN A 371 -13.94 -13.87 3.30
N GLU A 372 -13.70 -14.79 2.36
CA GLU A 372 -12.97 -16.05 2.59
C GLU A 372 -11.67 -15.85 3.37
N LYS A 373 -10.79 -14.97 2.88
CA LYS A 373 -9.45 -14.70 3.44
C LYS A 373 -9.32 -13.27 4.00
N SER A 374 -10.43 -12.72 4.50
CA SER A 374 -10.44 -11.34 4.98
C SER A 374 -9.63 -11.17 6.28
N PRO A 375 -8.70 -10.21 6.35
CA PRO A 375 -8.00 -9.87 7.59
C PRO A 375 -8.95 -9.25 8.63
N LEU A 376 -10.15 -8.80 8.23
CA LEU A 376 -11.19 -8.35 9.16
C LEU A 376 -11.68 -9.44 10.12
N LYS A 377 -11.38 -10.72 9.86
CA LYS A 377 -11.65 -11.84 10.79
C LYS A 377 -10.69 -11.84 11.98
N VAL A 378 -9.50 -11.26 11.83
CA VAL A 378 -8.44 -11.27 12.85
C VAL A 378 -8.67 -10.14 13.86
N PRO A 379 -8.78 -10.42 15.17
CA PRO A 379 -8.98 -9.41 16.20
C PRO A 379 -7.89 -8.34 16.22
N VAL A 380 -6.62 -8.74 16.15
CA VAL A 380 -5.46 -7.83 16.16
C VAL A 380 -5.55 -6.79 15.04
N VAL A 381 -5.89 -7.20 13.81
CA VAL A 381 -6.07 -6.28 12.68
C VAL A 381 -7.16 -5.24 12.96
N ARG A 382 -8.26 -5.63 13.60
CA ARG A 382 -9.35 -4.70 13.94
C ARG A 382 -8.97 -3.76 15.09
N HIS A 383 -8.23 -4.25 16.08
CA HIS A 383 -7.96 -3.52 17.31
C HIS A 383 -6.77 -2.55 17.17
N ILE A 384 -5.80 -2.84 16.30
CA ILE A 384 -4.67 -1.94 16.00
C ILE A 384 -5.12 -0.58 15.43
N ALA A 385 -6.36 -0.46 14.96
CA ALA A 385 -6.97 0.81 14.55
C ALA A 385 -7.02 1.87 15.67
N CYS A 386 -6.75 1.51 16.94
CA CYS A 386 -6.51 2.47 18.01
C CYS A 386 -5.20 3.26 17.86
N LEU A 387 -4.30 2.84 16.97
CA LEU A 387 -3.09 3.58 16.62
C LEU A 387 -3.30 4.64 15.53
N ASP A 388 -4.52 4.80 15.02
CA ASP A 388 -4.88 5.91 14.13
C ASP A 388 -4.92 7.22 14.96
N PRO A 389 -4.06 8.22 14.67
CA PRO A 389 -4.00 9.46 15.45
C PRO A 389 -5.33 10.22 15.47
N THR A 390 -6.09 10.16 14.37
CA THR A 390 -7.41 10.79 14.33
C THR A 390 -8.38 10.10 15.29
N ASN A 391 -8.32 8.77 15.41
CA ASN A 391 -9.15 8.04 16.39
C ASN A 391 -8.69 8.30 17.83
N MET A 392 -7.38 8.35 18.07
CA MET A 392 -6.80 8.69 19.39
C MET A 392 -7.32 10.04 19.90
N SER A 393 -7.44 11.03 19.00
CA SER A 393 -7.94 12.35 19.35
C SER A 393 -9.47 12.38 19.53
N ARG A 394 -10.22 11.75 18.62
CA ARG A 394 -11.70 11.83 18.57
C ARG A 394 -12.41 10.92 19.57
N ASP A 395 -11.90 9.70 19.77
CA ASP A 395 -12.53 8.69 20.62
C ASP A 395 -11.47 7.92 21.45
N PRO A 396 -10.90 8.57 22.48
CA PRO A 396 -9.87 7.96 23.32
C PRO A 396 -10.37 6.72 24.08
N GLU A 397 -11.60 6.73 24.59
CA GLU A 397 -12.15 5.61 25.36
C GLU A 397 -12.26 4.35 24.50
N TRP A 398 -12.72 4.50 23.26
CA TRP A 398 -12.70 3.40 22.30
C TRP A 398 -11.27 2.92 22.04
N CYS A 399 -10.32 3.84 21.84
CA CYS A 399 -8.91 3.49 21.63
C CYS A 399 -8.33 2.70 22.81
N ILE A 400 -8.62 3.12 24.05
CA ILE A 400 -8.19 2.43 25.27
C ILE A 400 -8.75 1.01 25.30
N GLY A 401 -10.05 0.83 25.04
CA GLY A 401 -10.67 -0.49 24.98
C GLY A 401 -10.04 -1.42 23.93
N LYS A 402 -9.68 -0.86 22.77
CA LYS A 402 -8.95 -1.62 21.73
C LYS A 402 -7.52 -1.93 22.12
N MET A 403 -6.78 -0.99 22.72
CA MET A 403 -5.42 -1.23 23.21
C MET A 403 -5.41 -2.35 24.25
N LYS A 404 -6.32 -2.30 25.25
CA LYS A 404 -6.51 -3.38 26.24
C LYS A 404 -6.70 -4.74 25.56
N SER A 405 -7.53 -4.79 24.53
CA SER A 405 -7.78 -6.03 23.77
C SER A 405 -6.55 -6.54 23.01
N VAL A 406 -5.69 -5.66 22.46
CA VAL A 406 -4.45 -6.07 21.78
C VAL A 406 -3.41 -6.53 22.80
N VAL A 407 -3.23 -5.78 23.89
CA VAL A 407 -2.29 -6.11 24.97
C VAL A 407 -2.64 -7.46 25.57
N GLN A 408 -3.92 -7.70 25.88
CA GLN A 408 -4.39 -9.00 26.38
C GLN A 408 -4.06 -10.13 25.40
N ARG A 409 -4.24 -9.91 24.10
CA ARG A 409 -3.90 -10.94 23.11
C ARG A 409 -2.40 -11.24 23.08
N PHE A 410 -1.56 -10.22 23.14
CA PHE A 410 -0.10 -10.41 23.18
C PHE A 410 0.38 -11.07 24.48
N LEU A 411 -0.34 -10.85 25.59
CA LEU A 411 -0.11 -11.56 26.84
C LEU A 411 -0.44 -13.06 26.71
N GLU A 412 -1.61 -13.39 26.15
CA GLU A 412 -2.04 -14.77 25.88
C GLU A 412 -1.08 -15.50 24.94
N ASP A 413 -0.60 -14.80 23.91
CA ASP A 413 0.36 -15.33 22.92
C ASP A 413 1.80 -15.39 23.46
N LYS A 414 2.04 -15.01 24.73
CA LYS A 414 3.35 -14.91 25.40
C LYS A 414 4.38 -14.06 24.63
N GLN A 415 3.90 -13.03 23.93
CA GLN A 415 4.71 -12.06 23.18
C GLN A 415 5.10 -10.83 24.03
N LEU A 416 4.72 -10.79 25.32
CA LEU A 416 5.09 -9.75 26.27
C LEU A 416 6.11 -10.29 27.28
N ALA A 417 7.38 -9.88 27.15
CA ALA A 417 8.46 -10.35 28.02
C ALA A 417 8.24 -10.06 29.52
N GLY A 418 7.55 -8.97 29.87
CA GLY A 418 7.24 -8.60 31.26
C GLY A 418 5.89 -9.09 31.77
N GLY A 419 5.18 -9.94 31.01
CA GLY A 419 3.91 -10.53 31.41
C GLY A 419 2.84 -9.50 31.79
N VAL A 420 2.06 -9.82 32.83
CA VAL A 420 0.92 -9.02 33.30
C VAL A 420 1.36 -7.62 33.74
N SER A 421 2.48 -7.51 34.46
CA SER A 421 2.96 -6.20 34.93
C SER A 421 3.29 -5.26 33.76
N ALA A 422 3.94 -5.76 32.70
CA ALA A 422 4.17 -4.96 31.51
C ALA A 422 2.86 -4.60 30.79
N ALA A 423 1.89 -5.52 30.75
CA ALA A 423 0.57 -5.26 30.17
C ALA A 423 -0.15 -4.10 30.87
N ASP A 424 -0.16 -4.09 32.21
CA ASP A 424 -0.79 -3.03 33.01
C ASP A 424 -0.10 -1.67 32.77
N VAL A 425 1.24 -1.65 32.74
CA VAL A 425 2.02 -0.42 32.47
C VAL A 425 1.73 0.11 31.07
N ILE A 426 1.68 -0.74 30.04
CA ILE A 426 1.37 -0.32 28.66
C ILE A 426 0.00 0.35 28.60
N VAL A 427 -1.01 -0.26 29.23
CA VAL A 427 -2.37 0.28 29.26
C VAL A 427 -2.42 1.61 30.01
N GLN A 428 -1.79 1.69 31.18
CA GLN A 428 -1.73 2.92 31.98
C GLN A 428 -1.02 4.05 31.23
N GLN A 429 0.11 3.76 30.57
CA GLN A 429 0.83 4.73 29.76
C GLN A 429 -0.02 5.20 28.58
N PHE A 430 -0.81 4.32 27.97
CA PHE A 430 -1.69 4.68 26.86
C PHE A 430 -2.84 5.59 27.29
N GLU A 431 -3.47 5.30 28.43
CA GLU A 431 -4.49 6.16 29.02
C GLU A 431 -3.93 7.56 29.30
N ARG A 432 -2.75 7.64 29.93
CA ARG A 432 -2.06 8.90 30.20
C ARG A 432 -1.72 9.66 28.91
N PHE A 433 -1.10 8.98 27.94
CA PHE A 433 -0.76 9.55 26.64
C PHE A 433 -1.97 10.19 25.94
N LEU A 434 -3.12 9.51 25.92
CA LEU A 434 -4.33 10.03 25.27
C LEU A 434 -4.95 11.23 25.99
N SER A 435 -4.76 11.34 27.30
CA SER A 435 -5.24 12.48 28.10
C SER A 435 -4.39 13.74 27.93
N VAL A 436 -3.13 13.61 27.53
CA VAL A 436 -2.18 14.73 27.40
C VAL A 436 -1.80 14.93 25.93
N GLU A 437 -0.90 14.12 25.38
CA GLU A 437 -0.33 14.31 24.04
C GLU A 437 -1.33 13.98 22.92
N GLY A 438 -2.19 12.97 23.10
CA GLY A 438 -3.18 12.54 22.11
C GLY A 438 -4.27 13.57 21.79
N ARG A 439 -4.33 14.68 22.55
CA ARG A 439 -5.21 15.84 22.29
C ARG A 439 -4.57 16.93 21.45
N GLY A 440 -3.29 16.79 21.10
CA GLY A 440 -2.59 17.78 20.26
C GLY A 440 -3.22 17.91 18.86
N GLU A 441 -3.14 19.12 18.28
CA GLU A 441 -3.68 19.42 16.94
C GLU A 441 -3.12 18.49 15.85
N GLY A 442 -1.86 18.07 15.99
CA GLY A 442 -1.20 17.12 15.09
C GLY A 442 -1.89 15.76 14.99
N PHE A 443 -2.61 15.31 16.01
CA PHE A 443 -3.34 14.04 15.98
C PHE A 443 -4.63 14.15 15.15
N LEU A 444 -5.36 15.26 15.29
CA LEU A 444 -6.61 15.51 14.56
C LEU A 444 -6.35 15.82 13.07
N SER A 445 -5.24 16.51 12.79
CA SER A 445 -4.83 16.92 11.44
C SER A 445 -3.92 15.92 10.72
N PHE A 446 -3.55 14.82 11.38
CA PHE A 446 -2.70 13.78 10.79
C PHE A 446 -3.28 13.30 9.45
N GLN A 447 -2.43 13.26 8.41
CA GLN A 447 -2.81 12.80 7.08
C GLN A 447 -2.23 11.40 6.80
N PRO A 448 -3.05 10.33 6.91
CA PRO A 448 -2.61 8.98 6.54
C PRO A 448 -2.12 8.96 5.10
N PHE A 449 -1.08 8.16 4.83
CA PHE A 449 -0.45 7.98 3.51
C PHE A 449 0.34 9.20 2.96
N GLU A 450 0.26 10.36 3.62
CA GLU A 450 1.14 11.51 3.35
C GLU A 450 2.23 11.64 4.43
N GLN A 451 1.89 11.29 5.67
CA GLN A 451 2.78 11.26 6.83
C GLN A 451 3.04 9.83 7.31
N ARG A 452 4.28 9.57 7.73
CA ARG A 452 4.68 8.27 8.30
C ARG A 452 4.20 8.12 9.74
N LEU A 453 3.28 7.18 9.93
CA LEU A 453 2.68 6.93 11.24
C LEU A 453 3.70 6.49 12.30
N ASP A 454 4.68 5.67 11.92
CA ASP A 454 5.72 5.21 12.83
C ASP A 454 6.64 6.32 13.30
N VAL A 455 7.05 7.22 12.40
CA VAL A 455 7.88 8.37 12.78
C VAL A 455 7.10 9.27 13.74
N PHE A 456 5.86 9.61 13.37
CA PHE A 456 4.97 10.46 14.18
C PHE A 456 4.75 9.89 15.58
N LEU A 457 4.33 8.62 15.69
CA LEU A 457 4.09 7.99 16.99
C LEU A 457 5.39 7.75 17.77
N HIS A 458 6.51 7.47 17.09
CA HIS A 458 7.78 7.24 17.78
C HIS A 458 8.27 8.47 18.53
N GLU A 459 8.06 9.66 17.97
CA GLU A 459 8.35 10.94 18.60
C GLU A 459 7.35 11.25 19.72
N ALA A 460 6.04 11.12 19.43
CA ALA A 460 4.98 11.41 20.39
C ALA A 460 5.01 10.50 21.63
N LEU A 461 5.52 9.27 21.50
CA LEU A 461 5.62 8.29 22.59
C LEU A 461 6.97 8.33 23.33
N SER A 462 7.81 9.36 23.10
CA SER A 462 9.17 9.42 23.66
C SER A 462 9.23 9.35 25.19
N THR A 463 8.19 9.85 25.90
CA THR A 463 8.06 9.85 27.37
C THR A 463 7.43 8.57 27.95
N TYR A 464 6.99 7.64 27.10
CA TYR A 464 6.26 6.42 27.48
C TYR A 464 6.99 5.15 26.98
N PRO A 465 8.06 4.69 27.66
CA PRO A 465 9.00 3.71 27.09
C PRO A 465 8.39 2.33 26.80
N GLU A 466 7.56 1.78 27.68
CA GLU A 466 6.91 0.47 27.53
C GLU A 466 5.85 0.51 26.42
N LEU A 467 5.01 1.56 26.41
CA LEU A 467 4.04 1.80 25.36
C LEU A 467 4.73 2.01 24.01
N ARG A 468 5.81 2.79 23.96
CA ARG A 468 6.58 3.03 22.74
C ARG A 468 7.09 1.72 22.16
N ARG A 469 7.72 0.87 22.98
CA ARG A 469 8.19 -0.47 22.55
C ARG A 469 7.05 -1.34 22.05
N PHE A 470 5.89 -1.31 22.73
CA PHE A 470 4.73 -2.07 22.30
C PHE A 470 4.15 -1.58 20.97
N CYS A 471 3.99 -0.27 20.80
CA CYS A 471 3.56 0.35 19.55
C CYS A 471 4.55 0.06 18.40
N GLN A 472 5.86 0.06 18.65
CA GLN A 472 6.85 -0.36 17.66
C GLN A 472 6.58 -1.78 17.19
N SER A 473 6.32 -2.72 18.10
CA SER A 473 5.94 -4.09 17.75
C SER A 473 4.67 -4.16 16.90
N LEU A 474 3.64 -3.39 17.24
CA LEU A 474 2.40 -3.38 16.46
C LEU A 474 2.60 -2.82 15.04
N LEU A 475 3.43 -1.78 14.89
CA LEU A 475 3.72 -1.16 13.60
C LEU A 475 4.66 -2.00 12.70
N LEU A 476 5.35 -2.99 13.27
CA LEU A 476 6.09 -3.98 12.49
C LEU A 476 5.18 -4.95 11.74
N LEU A 477 3.94 -5.17 12.19
CA LEU A 477 3.01 -6.09 11.54
C LEU A 477 2.73 -5.64 10.09
N SER A 478 2.92 -6.56 9.15
CA SER A 478 2.94 -6.24 7.71
C SER A 478 1.57 -6.39 7.07
N HIS A 479 1.06 -5.33 6.42
CA HIS A 479 -0.27 -5.34 5.79
C HIS A 479 -0.30 -6.05 4.42
N GLY A 480 0.85 -6.45 3.88
CA GLY A 480 0.93 -7.02 2.54
C GLY A 480 2.32 -7.52 2.14
N GLN A 481 2.46 -7.85 0.85
CA GLN A 481 3.65 -8.45 0.24
C GLN A 481 4.32 -7.54 -0.81
N ALA A 482 3.90 -6.27 -0.91
CA ALA A 482 4.38 -5.35 -1.93
C ALA A 482 5.91 -5.20 -1.93
N THR A 483 6.57 -5.25 -0.76
CA THR A 483 8.04 -5.20 -0.67
C THR A 483 8.70 -6.37 -1.39
N VAL A 484 8.25 -7.60 -1.12
CA VAL A 484 8.84 -8.83 -1.67
C VAL A 484 8.52 -8.94 -3.16
N GLU A 485 7.28 -8.63 -3.56
CA GLU A 485 6.86 -8.60 -4.97
C GLU A 485 7.67 -7.59 -5.82
N ARG A 486 7.96 -6.41 -5.25
CA ARG A 486 8.88 -5.44 -5.88
C ARG A 486 10.31 -5.97 -5.89
N GLY A 487 10.70 -6.73 -4.87
CA GLY A 487 11.96 -7.45 -4.78
C GLY A 487 12.26 -8.25 -6.05
N PHE A 488 11.31 -9.04 -6.54
CA PHE A 488 11.47 -9.82 -7.78
C PHE A 488 11.69 -8.98 -9.04
N SER A 489 11.24 -7.73 -9.07
CA SER A 489 11.50 -6.85 -10.22
C SER A 489 12.98 -6.47 -10.27
N VAL A 490 13.60 -6.23 -9.10
CA VAL A 490 15.05 -5.99 -8.99
C VAL A 490 15.84 -7.27 -9.29
N ASN A 491 15.31 -8.46 -8.97
CA ASN A 491 15.95 -9.73 -9.39
C ASN A 491 16.13 -9.77 -10.90
N LYS A 492 15.08 -9.41 -11.66
CA LYS A 492 15.13 -9.37 -13.14
C LYS A 492 16.12 -8.34 -13.69
N GLU A 493 16.39 -7.26 -12.95
CA GLU A 493 17.39 -6.25 -13.36
C GLU A 493 18.83 -6.74 -13.20
N VAL A 494 19.09 -7.64 -12.25
CA VAL A 494 20.42 -8.22 -12.00
C VAL A 494 20.61 -9.61 -12.64
N GLU A 495 19.50 -10.24 -13.05
CA GLU A 495 19.48 -11.56 -13.68
C GLU A 495 20.20 -11.52 -15.04
N THR A 496 21.16 -12.41 -15.22
CA THR A 496 21.89 -12.60 -16.47
C THR A 496 22.01 -14.09 -16.79
N VAL A 497 22.17 -14.40 -18.08
CA VAL A 497 22.31 -15.80 -18.53
C VAL A 497 23.53 -16.43 -17.86
N ASN A 498 23.38 -17.66 -17.35
CA ASN A 498 24.41 -18.42 -16.64
C ASN A 498 24.90 -17.79 -15.31
N LEU A 499 24.13 -16.88 -14.71
CA LEU A 499 24.43 -16.37 -13.37
C LEU A 499 24.22 -17.46 -12.31
N LEU A 500 25.22 -17.67 -11.45
CA LEU A 500 25.10 -18.56 -10.30
C LEU A 500 24.20 -17.95 -9.22
N GLU A 501 23.49 -18.81 -8.49
CA GLU A 501 22.54 -18.46 -7.43
C GLU A 501 23.15 -17.54 -6.36
N GLU A 502 24.33 -17.91 -5.84
CA GLU A 502 25.06 -17.12 -4.84
C GLU A 502 25.52 -15.76 -5.39
N SER A 503 25.73 -15.67 -6.70
CA SER A 503 26.10 -14.40 -7.35
C SER A 503 24.89 -13.48 -7.52
N LEU A 504 23.69 -14.05 -7.74
CA LEU A 504 22.44 -13.31 -7.71
C LEU A 504 22.18 -12.74 -6.32
N GLU A 505 22.27 -13.58 -5.28
CA GLU A 505 22.09 -13.14 -3.89
C GLU A 505 23.08 -12.00 -3.53
N ALA A 506 24.35 -12.16 -3.88
CA ALA A 506 25.37 -11.15 -3.60
C ALA A 506 25.07 -9.82 -4.28
N GLN A 507 24.68 -9.84 -5.55
CA GLN A 507 24.28 -8.61 -6.27
C GLN A 507 23.02 -7.98 -5.66
N ARG A 508 22.07 -8.81 -5.22
CA ARG A 508 20.83 -8.37 -4.58
C ARG A 508 21.06 -7.66 -3.26
N LEU A 509 21.93 -8.19 -2.41
CA LEU A 509 22.35 -7.55 -1.16
C LEU A 509 22.98 -6.17 -1.42
N ILE A 510 23.81 -6.05 -2.47
CA ILE A 510 24.41 -4.76 -2.84
C ILE A 510 23.36 -3.78 -3.35
N CYS A 511 22.43 -4.21 -4.22
CA CYS A 511 21.34 -3.37 -4.71
C CYS A 511 20.45 -2.87 -3.56
N ASP A 512 20.11 -3.75 -2.62
CA ASP A 512 19.33 -3.43 -1.44
C ASP A 512 20.08 -2.44 -0.52
N GLN A 513 21.38 -2.63 -0.30
CA GLN A 513 22.20 -1.69 0.47
C GLN A 513 22.34 -0.33 -0.21
N LYS A 514 22.53 -0.29 -1.53
CA LYS A 514 22.55 0.95 -2.31
C LYS A 514 21.21 1.69 -2.20
N LYS A 515 20.09 0.96 -2.26
CA LYS A 515 18.75 1.53 -2.08
C LYS A 515 18.57 2.10 -0.67
N ARG A 516 19.05 1.42 0.38
CA ARG A 516 19.05 1.95 1.77
C ARG A 516 19.82 3.27 1.84
N GLN A 517 21.05 3.33 1.33
CA GLN A 517 21.87 4.54 1.37
C GLN A 517 21.23 5.70 0.59
N GLY A 518 20.70 5.44 -0.61
CA GLY A 518 19.96 6.44 -1.38
C GLY A 518 18.71 6.95 -0.66
N ALA A 519 17.94 6.06 -0.02
CA ALA A 519 16.78 6.43 0.77
C ALA A 519 17.17 7.28 1.99
N THR A 520 18.23 6.92 2.71
CA THR A 520 18.75 7.71 3.85
C THR A 520 19.20 9.09 3.42
N GLN A 521 19.90 9.23 2.29
CA GLN A 521 20.28 10.54 1.75
C GLN A 521 19.05 11.38 1.37
N SER A 522 18.05 10.77 0.72
CA SER A 522 16.80 11.44 0.37
C SER A 522 16.01 11.88 1.60
N LEU A 523 15.97 11.08 2.67
CA LEU A 523 15.30 11.42 3.93
C LEU A 523 15.99 12.60 4.62
N LYS A 524 17.33 12.58 4.70
CA LYS A 524 18.11 13.70 5.25
C LYS A 524 17.85 14.98 4.47
N ARG A 525 17.81 14.90 3.14
CA ARG A 525 17.49 16.04 2.29
C ARG A 525 16.08 16.57 2.55
N ARG A 526 15.07 15.69 2.64
CA ARG A 526 13.69 16.09 2.91
C ARG A 526 13.53 16.75 4.29
N ALA A 527 14.19 16.21 5.33
CA ALA A 527 14.18 16.81 6.66
C ALA A 527 14.74 18.25 6.65
N VAL A 528 15.85 18.47 5.94
CA VAL A 528 16.43 19.81 5.76
C VAL A 528 15.50 20.72 4.94
N GLU A 529 14.83 20.20 3.91
CA GLU A 529 13.85 20.96 3.11
C GLU A 529 12.62 21.36 3.95
N ASP A 530 12.12 20.47 4.82
CA ASP A 530 10.99 20.74 5.72
C ASP A 530 11.37 21.76 6.81
N GLU A 531 12.56 21.63 7.42
CA GLU A 531 13.10 22.59 8.39
C GLU A 531 13.29 23.97 7.76
N LEU A 532 13.83 24.02 6.55
CA LEU A 532 13.97 25.26 5.77
C LEU A 532 12.60 25.91 5.48
N GLU A 533 11.57 25.11 5.18
CA GLU A 533 10.22 25.63 4.95
C GLU A 533 9.58 26.18 6.24
N GLN A 534 9.82 25.54 7.38
CA GLN A 534 9.42 26.06 8.70
C GLN A 534 10.13 27.38 9.03
N LEU A 535 11.45 27.46 8.82
CA LEU A 535 12.23 28.68 9.02
C LEU A 535 11.75 29.81 8.10
N LYS A 536 11.43 29.51 6.83
CA LYS A 536 10.84 30.50 5.90
C LYS A 536 9.49 31.03 6.40
N LYS A 537 8.61 30.15 6.90
CA LYS A 537 7.32 30.55 7.49
C LYS A 537 7.52 31.41 8.74
N LYS A 538 8.38 30.98 9.66
CA LYS A 538 8.72 31.74 10.88
C LYS A 538 9.28 33.12 10.52
N ARG A 539 10.21 33.19 9.57
CA ARG A 539 10.77 34.45 9.05
C ARG A 539 9.69 35.37 8.49
N LYS A 540 8.75 34.83 7.70
CA LYS A 540 7.64 35.62 7.14
C LYS A 540 6.76 36.21 8.24
N ILE A 541 6.35 35.39 9.21
CA ILE A 541 5.52 35.82 10.34
C ILE A 541 6.26 36.89 11.18
N LEU A 542 7.53 36.66 11.52
CA LEU A 542 8.32 37.63 12.28
C LEU A 542 8.49 38.97 11.53
N LYS A 543 8.68 38.94 10.21
CA LYS A 543 8.72 40.17 9.39
C LYS A 543 7.41 40.94 9.45
N GLU A 544 6.27 40.26 9.31
CA GLU A 544 4.94 40.88 9.40
C GLU A 544 4.70 41.45 10.81
N VAL A 545 5.00 40.69 11.87
CA VAL A 545 4.85 41.13 13.27
C VAL A 545 5.73 42.34 13.58
N CYS A 546 7.01 42.33 13.13
CA CYS A 546 7.89 43.49 13.29
C CYS A 546 7.31 44.72 12.59
N GLY A 547 6.82 44.57 11.35
CA GLY A 547 6.20 45.67 10.60
C GLY A 547 4.98 46.27 11.31
N VAL A 548 4.08 45.43 11.86
CA VAL A 548 2.90 45.88 12.61
C VAL A 548 3.30 46.59 13.91
N LEU A 549 4.18 45.98 14.71
CA LEU A 549 4.62 46.57 15.98
C LEU A 549 5.30 47.92 15.80
N GLN A 550 6.09 48.09 14.74
CA GLN A 550 6.73 49.36 14.43
C GLN A 550 5.69 50.41 14.03
N LYS A 551 4.78 50.06 13.11
CA LYS A 551 3.72 50.97 12.65
C LYS A 551 2.81 51.43 13.79
N ASP A 552 2.36 50.52 14.65
CA ASP A 552 1.50 50.82 15.79
C ASP A 552 2.22 51.69 16.83
N ALA A 553 3.52 51.41 17.07
CA ALA A 553 4.34 52.23 17.96
C ALA A 553 4.52 53.66 17.44
N ASP A 554 4.75 53.82 16.13
CA ASP A 554 4.87 55.11 15.47
C ASP A 554 3.54 55.88 15.51
N GLN A 555 2.41 55.22 15.22
CA GLN A 555 1.07 55.84 15.33
C GLN A 555 0.74 56.31 16.74
N LEU A 556 1.06 55.50 17.77
CA LEU A 556 0.84 55.90 19.16
C LEU A 556 1.73 57.07 19.59
N ALA A 557 2.94 57.17 19.03
CA ALA A 557 3.81 58.31 19.28
C ALA A 557 3.26 59.58 18.61
N GLU A 558 2.84 59.50 17.34
CA GLU A 558 2.22 60.60 16.60
C GLU A 558 0.92 61.08 17.27
N GLN A 559 0.07 60.16 17.72
CA GLN A 559 -1.14 60.50 18.49
C GLN A 559 -0.84 61.19 19.82
N ALA A 560 0.33 60.93 20.43
CA ALA A 560 0.72 61.57 21.68
C ALA A 560 1.12 63.04 21.49
N GLU A 561 1.66 63.42 20.32
CA GLU A 561 2.07 64.80 20.03
C GLU A 561 0.91 65.81 20.11
N GLY A 562 -0.33 65.36 19.88
CA GLY A 562 -1.54 66.18 19.95
C GLY A 562 -2.30 66.13 21.29
N LYS A 563 -1.74 65.51 22.35
CA LYS A 563 -2.40 65.35 23.66
C LYS A 563 -1.55 65.95 24.78
N ALA A 564 -2.18 66.34 25.90
CA ALA A 564 -1.50 66.91 27.06
C ALA A 564 -1.78 66.11 28.34
N GLY A 565 -0.89 66.23 29.33
CA GLY A 565 -1.05 65.64 30.66
C GLY A 565 -0.99 64.11 30.69
N SER A 566 -1.86 63.49 31.48
CA SER A 566 -1.84 62.03 31.74
C SER A 566 -2.06 61.18 30.49
N LEU A 567 -2.86 61.64 29.53
CA LEU A 567 -3.17 60.91 28.30
C LEU A 567 -1.96 60.80 27.36
N MET A 568 -1.16 61.86 27.25
CA MET A 568 0.11 61.86 26.49
C MET A 568 1.09 60.83 27.09
N ALA A 569 1.26 60.86 28.42
CA ALA A 569 2.15 59.94 29.12
C ALA A 569 1.73 58.46 28.94
N GLN A 570 0.43 58.17 28.94
CA GLN A 570 -0.10 56.82 28.69
C GLN A 570 0.19 56.33 27.26
N LEU A 571 -0.03 57.17 26.24
CA LEU A 571 0.22 56.82 24.83
C LEU A 571 1.71 56.58 24.56
N LEU A 572 2.59 57.43 25.11
CA LEU A 572 4.05 57.25 25.01
C LEU A 572 4.51 55.98 25.73
N THR A 573 3.95 55.66 26.89
CA THR A 573 4.26 54.42 27.62
C THR A 573 3.88 53.19 26.79
N LYS A 574 2.70 53.20 26.15
CA LYS A 574 2.26 52.13 25.25
C LYS A 574 3.16 52.02 24.02
N SER A 575 3.49 53.15 23.36
CA SER A 575 4.42 53.19 22.23
C SER A 575 5.78 52.58 22.59
N ASN A 576 6.38 53.00 23.72
CA ASN A 576 7.66 52.48 24.18
C ASN A 576 7.63 50.98 24.50
N THR A 577 6.51 50.48 25.03
CA THR A 577 6.30 49.05 25.26
C THR A 577 6.29 48.27 23.94
N LEU A 578 5.61 48.79 22.90
CA LEU A 578 5.61 48.19 21.56
C LEU A 578 7.00 48.25 20.91
N ARG A 579 7.74 49.36 21.05
CA ARG A 579 9.12 49.47 20.54
C ARG A 579 10.07 48.47 21.19
N ARG A 580 9.91 48.20 22.49
CA ARG A 580 10.69 47.17 23.20
C ARG A 580 10.39 45.78 22.65
N ARG A 581 9.11 45.42 22.50
CA ARG A 581 8.69 44.15 21.88
C ARG A 581 9.15 44.02 20.43
N HIS A 582 9.12 45.11 19.66
CA HIS A 582 9.64 45.14 18.29
C HIS A 582 11.14 44.81 18.27
N LYS A 583 11.94 45.41 19.17
CA LYS A 583 13.38 45.13 19.28
C LYS A 583 13.64 43.65 19.62
N GLU A 584 12.88 43.08 20.55
CA GLU A 584 12.96 41.65 20.90
C GLU A 584 12.63 40.75 19.70
N LYS A 585 11.52 41.01 18.99
CA LYS A 585 11.12 40.24 17.80
C LYS A 585 12.07 40.42 16.62
N ARG A 586 12.72 41.57 16.48
CA ARG A 586 13.74 41.81 15.46
C ARG A 586 15.01 40.99 15.70
N ILE A 587 15.44 40.82 16.97
CA ILE A 587 16.55 39.93 17.32
C ILE A 587 16.20 38.48 16.95
N GLU A 588 14.97 38.04 17.25
CA GLU A 588 14.48 36.71 16.86
C GLU A 588 14.47 36.51 15.34
N LEU A 589 14.10 37.55 14.58
CA LEU A 589 14.15 37.55 13.12
C LEU A 589 15.59 37.43 12.59
N GLU A 590 16.52 38.23 13.11
CA GLU A 590 17.94 38.18 12.74
C GLU A 590 18.57 36.81 13.03
N GLN A 591 18.17 36.18 14.14
CA GLN A 591 18.59 34.81 14.48
C GLN A 591 18.03 33.78 13.49
N THR A 592 16.74 33.89 13.15
CA THR A 592 16.06 33.01 12.17
C THR A 592 16.60 33.21 10.74
N GLU A 593 17.22 34.35 10.41
CA GLU A 593 17.86 34.59 9.10
C GLU A 593 19.30 34.05 9.01
N LYS A 594 19.94 33.78 10.17
CA LYS A 594 21.27 33.17 10.24
C LYS A 594 21.22 31.64 10.24
N GLU A 595 20.19 31.08 10.88
CA GLU A 595 19.78 29.68 10.79
C GLU A 595 19.32 29.34 9.36
#